data_AF-A0A380P1F9-F1
#
_entry.id   AF-A0A380P1F9-F1
#
_cell.length_a   1.000
_cell.length_b   1.000
_cell.length_c   1.000
_cell.angle_alpha   90.00
_cell.angle_beta   90.00
_cell.angle_gamma   90.00
#
_symmetry.space_group_name_H-M   'P 1'
#
loop_
_entity.id
_entity.type
_entity.pdbx_description
1 polymer ?
#
loop_
_entity_poly.entity_id
_entity_poly.type
_entity_poly.pdbx_seq_one_letter_code
_entity_poly.pdbx_strand_id
1 'polypeptide(L)' 'MIDVRADVWVDVTTPDTVYDNAEYALNADMDVVIGTSGLTETQTNALKHLAQSKNVMFWLFQTFQFLPY' A
#
# COMPACT_ATOMS: atom_id res chain seq x y z
N MET A 1 -5.90 16.20 22.02
CA MET A 1 -4.82 15.50 21.29
C MET A 1 -5.50 14.40 20.49
N ILE A 2 -5.31 14.37 19.18
CA ILE A 2 -5.83 13.27 18.36
C ILE A 2 -4.67 12.29 18.20
N ASP A 3 -4.73 11.18 18.93
CA ASP A 3 -3.81 10.05 18.80
C ASP A 3 -4.40 9.10 17.76
N VAL A 4 -4.27 9.46 16.48
CA VAL A 4 -4.66 8.57 15.38
C VAL A 4 -3.39 7.85 14.95
N ARG A 5 -3.21 6.62 15.42
CA ARG A 5 -2.36 5.68 14.69
C ARG A 5 -3.09 5.42 13.38
N ALA A 6 -2.44 5.78 12.27
CA ALA A 6 -2.97 5.42 10.97
C ALA A 6 -2.87 3.90 10.85
N ASP A 7 -3.98 3.19 11.00
CA ASP A 7 -4.01 1.74 10.87
C ASP A 7 -3.82 1.31 9.40
N VAL A 8 -4.22 2.18 8.45
CA VAL A 8 -4.19 1.90 7.01
C VAL A 8 -3.64 3.08 6.22
N TRP A 9 -2.62 2.84 5.41
CA TRP A 9 -2.12 3.75 4.38
C TRP A 9 -2.79 3.43 3.04
N VAL A 10 -3.48 4.41 2.45
CA VAL A 10 -4.07 4.29 1.12
C VAL A 10 -3.32 5.21 0.17
N ASP A 11 -2.59 4.63 -0.79
CA ASP A 11 -1.79 5.40 -1.74
C ASP A 11 -2.44 5.45 -3.13
N VAL A 12 -2.73 6.68 -3.60
CA VAL A 12 -3.21 7.00 -4.95
C VAL A 12 -2.28 8.05 -5.58
N THR A 13 -0.96 7.80 -5.54
CA THR A 13 0.07 8.67 -6.14
C THR A 13 0.53 8.17 -7.51
N THR A 14 1.48 8.89 -8.11
CA THR A 14 2.08 8.54 -9.40
C THR A 14 2.84 7.20 -9.35
N PRO A 15 2.91 6.45 -10.47
CA PRO A 15 3.62 5.17 -10.55
C PRO A 15 5.05 5.16 -9.99
N ASP A 16 5.76 6.28 -10.14
CA ASP A 16 7.17 6.34 -9.78
C ASP A 16 7.42 6.39 -8.27
N THR A 17 6.42 6.76 -7.45
CA THR A 17 6.57 6.96 -6.00
C THR A 17 5.83 5.91 -5.16
N VAL A 18 4.98 5.09 -5.78
CA VAL A 18 4.10 4.17 -5.04
C VAL A 18 4.89 3.07 -4.30
N TYR A 19 6.06 2.68 -4.82
CA TYR A 19 6.91 1.67 -4.18
C TYR A 19 7.54 2.21 -2.89
N ASP A 20 8.20 3.36 -2.95
CA ASP A 20 8.89 3.96 -1.81
C ASP A 20 7.90 4.29 -0.68
N ASN A 21 6.70 4.77 -1.04
CA ASN A 21 5.65 5.06 -0.07
C ASN A 21 5.12 3.79 0.62
N ALA A 22 4.92 2.70 -0.15
CA ALA A 22 4.48 1.42 0.40
C ALA A 22 5.56 0.82 1.33
N GLU A 23 6.83 0.89 0.95
CA GLU A 23 7.94 0.45 1.81
C GLU A 23 8.03 1.27 3.10
N TYR A 24 7.86 2.59 3.02
CA TYR A 24 7.83 3.46 4.19
C TYR A 24 6.68 3.09 5.15
N ALA A 25 5.46 2.90 4.63
CA ALA A 25 4.29 2.56 5.42
C ALA A 25 4.41 1.18 6.09
N LEU A 26 4.86 0.16 5.35
CA LEU A 26 5.09 -1.18 5.90
C LEU A 26 6.19 -1.19 6.98
N ASN A 27 7.23 -0.36 6.82
CA ASN A 27 8.28 -0.23 7.83
C ASN A 27 7.81 0.50 9.10
N ALA A 28 6.76 1.32 8.99
CA ALA A 28 6.09 1.96 10.11
C ALA A 28 5.01 1.07 10.77
N ASP A 29 4.97 -0.22 10.42
CA ASP A 29 3.99 -1.22 10.90
C ASP A 29 2.53 -0.84 10.59
N MET A 30 2.29 -0.20 9.44
CA MET A 30 0.95 0.15 8.95
C MET A 30 0.46 -0.85 7.90
N ASP A 31 -0.85 -1.13 7.88
CA ASP A 31 -1.47 -1.85 6.76
C ASP A 31 -1.48 -0.96 5.51
N VAL A 32 -1.29 -1.54 4.34
CA VAL A 32 -1.09 -0.80 3.09
C VAL A 32 -2.06 -1.25 2.02
N VAL A 33 -2.76 -0.30 1.39
CA VAL A 33 -3.68 -0.52 0.28
C VAL A 33 -3.24 0.36 -0.90
N ILE A 34 -2.80 -0.26 -2.00
CA ILE A 34 -2.24 0.47 -3.13
C ILE A 34 -2.77 0.00 -4.49
N GLY A 35 -2.78 0.94 -5.43
CA GLY A 35 -3.13 0.70 -6.82
C GLY A 35 -2.00 -0.02 -7.55
N THR A 36 -2.34 -1.10 -8.24
CA THR A 36 -1.38 -1.95 -8.99
C THR A 36 -0.85 -1.33 -10.28
N SER A 37 -1.44 -0.22 -10.75
CA SER A 37 -1.07 0.43 -12.01
C SER A 37 0.35 1.03 -12.01
N GLY A 38 1.00 1.13 -10.84
CA GLY A 38 2.34 1.70 -10.68
C GLY A 38 3.44 0.73 -10.29
N LEU A 39 3.14 -0.56 -10.06
CA LEU A 39 4.13 -1.51 -9.56
C LEU A 39 4.47 -2.60 -10.57
N THR A 40 5.76 -2.90 -10.67
CA THR A 40 6.25 -4.11 -11.33
C THR A 40 5.97 -5.34 -10.48
N GLU A 41 6.00 -6.52 -11.10
CA GLU A 41 5.83 -7.79 -10.38
C GLU A 41 6.94 -8.00 -9.34
N THR A 42 8.18 -7.63 -9.67
CA THR A 42 9.33 -7.72 -8.74
C THR A 42 9.11 -6.84 -7.50
N GLN A 43 8.71 -5.58 -7.71
CA GLN A 43 8.39 -4.65 -6.61
C GLN A 43 7.22 -5.17 -5.76
N THR A 44 6.18 -5.70 -6.42
CA THR A 44 5.03 -6.28 -5.74
C THR A 44 5.42 -7.46 -4.85
N ASN A 45 6.30 -8.34 -5.33
CA ASN A 45 6.77 -9.48 -4.55
C ASN A 45 7.66 -9.06 -3.38
N ALA A 46 8.51 -8.04 -3.56
CA ALA A 46 9.31 -7.46 -2.47
C ALA A 46 8.41 -6.90 -1.35
N LEU A 47 7.39 -6.12 -1.70
CA LEU A 47 6.44 -5.55 -0.72
C LEU A 47 5.61 -6.63 -0.02
N LYS A 48 5.19 -7.69 -0.73
CA LYS A 48 4.51 -8.84 -0.11
C LYS A 48 5.40 -9.53 0.93
N HIS A 49 6.67 -9.77 0.60
CA HIS A 49 7.61 -10.37 1.55
C HIS A 49 7.86 -9.48 2.76
N LEU A 50 7.99 -8.16 2.53
CA LEU A 50 8.13 -7.19 3.63
C LEU A 50 6.91 -7.21 4.55
N ALA A 51 5.70 -7.14 4.00
CA ALA A 51 4.46 -7.18 4.76
C ALA A 51 4.33 -8.48 5.59
N GLN A 52 4.67 -9.63 5.01
CA GLN A 52 4.72 -10.92 5.73
C GLN A 52 5.71 -10.89 6.89
N SER A 53 6.91 -10.34 6.68
CA SER A 53 7.94 -10.25 7.74
C SER A 53 7.54 -9.33 8.89
N LYS A 54 6.74 -8.28 8.59
CA LYS A 54 6.23 -7.30 9.53
C LYS A 54 4.90 -7.70 10.17
N ASN A 55 4.25 -8.74 9.65
CA ASN A 55 2.93 -9.20 10.07
C ASN A 55 1.86 -8.10 9.95
N VAL A 56 1.90 -7.38 8.82
CA VAL A 56 0.94 -6.34 8.45
C VAL A 56 0.24 -6.73 7.14
N MET A 57 -0.93 -6.16 6.89
CA MET A 57 -1.73 -6.45 5.71
C MET A 57 -1.28 -5.60 4.52
N PHE A 58 -1.18 -6.23 3.35
CA PHE A 58 -0.87 -5.57 2.09
C PHE A 58 -1.92 -5.94 1.04
N TRP A 59 -2.70 -4.95 0.59
CA TRP A 59 -3.78 -5.12 -0.36
C TRP A 59 -3.50 -4.39 -1.67
N LEU A 60 -3.70 -5.10 -2.77
CA LEU A 60 -3.51 -4.59 -4.12
C LEU A 60 -4.87 -4.46 -4.79
N PHE A 61 -5.19 -3.27 -5.29
CA PHE A 61 -6.38 -3.05 -6.10
C PHE A 61 -6.01 -2.73 -7.56
N GLN A 62 -6.77 -3.29 -8.50
CA GLN A 62 -6.56 -3.10 -9.95
C GLN A 62 -7.39 -1.94 -10.50
N THR A 63 -8.60 -1.74 -10.00
CA THR A 63 -9.52 -0.71 -10.49
C THR A 63 -10.44 -0.20 -9.38
N PHE A 64 -10.55 1.13 -9.27
CA PHE A 64 -11.68 1.78 -8.61
C PHE A 64 -12.74 2.09 -9.66
N GLN A 65 -13.92 1.49 -9.53
CA GLN A 65 -15.08 1.88 -10.33
C GLN A 65 -16.06 2.62 -9.43
N PHE A 66 -16.33 3.88 -9.76
CA PHE A 66 -17.48 4.58 -9.20
C PHE A 66 -18.72 4.03 -9.89
N LEU A 67 -19.56 3.31 -9.14
CA LEU A 67 -20.90 2.96 -9.59
C LEU A 67 -21.80 4.18 -9.39
N PRO A 68 -22.58 4.59 -10.41
CA PRO A 68 -23.66 5.55 -10.17
C PRO A 68 -24.68 4.90 -9.23
N TYR A 69 -25.15 5.70 -8.25
CA TYR A 69 -26.24 5.31 -7.35
C TYR A 69 -27.55 5.09 -8.10
#